data_AF-A0A0D2HUN5-F1
#
_entry.id   AF-A0A0D2HUN5-F1
#
_cell.length_a   1.000
_cell.length_b   1.000
_cell.length_c   1.000
_cell.angle_alpha   90.00
_cell.angle_beta   90.00
_cell.angle_gamma   90.00
#
_symmetry.space_group_name_H-M   'P 1'
#
loop_
_entity.id
_entity.type
_entity.pdbx_description
1 polymer ?
#
loop_
_entity_poly.entity_id
_entity_poly.type
_entity_poly.pdbx_seq_one_letter_code
_entity_poly.pdbx_strand_id
1 'polypeptide(L)'
;MPSPATVHQEEQVGERESESEQPRVPHYPRTQRPVPEEKAAGDTGTRYSKAQRVQTLTLLSLGWTPRQVEDMINVPAPQARRIFRKAKERGYCPHEDLRILDDYVEDGIITGRPKKTTQTPSEVEQRLVDLAVKDRSGREKPSDIPAYETGVSQFIILRYDFSQT
;
A
#
# COMPACT_ATOMS: atom_id res chain seq x y z
N MET A 1 34.94 -29.22 70.27
CA MET A 1 35.84 -29.15 69.10
C MET A 1 36.23 -30.57 68.74
N PRO A 2 35.59 -31.14 67.71
CA PRO A 2 36.27 -31.27 66.41
C PRO A 2 35.40 -30.83 65.22
N SER A 3 36.04 -30.25 64.20
CA SER A 3 35.45 -29.94 62.89
C SER A 3 35.53 -31.14 61.95
N PRO A 4 34.50 -31.37 61.11
CA PRO A 4 34.64 -32.17 59.90
C PRO A 4 34.42 -31.35 58.62
N ALA A 5 35.43 -31.46 57.75
CA ALA A 5 35.40 -31.67 56.30
C ALA A 5 34.39 -30.92 55.41
N THR A 6 34.98 -30.06 54.58
CA THR A 6 34.70 -29.76 53.16
C THR A 6 33.64 -30.61 52.48
N VAL A 7 32.58 -29.95 51.96
CA VAL A 7 31.74 -30.46 50.87
C VAL A 7 31.77 -29.43 49.75
N HIS A 8 32.44 -29.78 48.66
CA HIS A 8 32.35 -29.10 47.38
C HIS A 8 30.93 -29.31 46.83
N GLN A 9 30.19 -28.22 46.60
CA GLN A 9 28.96 -28.27 45.81
C GLN A 9 29.33 -27.90 44.38
N GLU A 10 29.26 -28.89 43.50
CA GLU A 10 29.35 -28.75 42.05
C GLU A 10 28.08 -28.03 41.57
N GLU A 11 28.25 -26.81 41.09
CA GLU A 11 27.20 -26.01 40.49
C GLU A 11 26.94 -26.55 39.07
N GLN A 12 25.83 -27.29 38.92
CA GLN A 12 25.36 -27.77 37.63
C GLN A 12 24.96 -26.58 36.76
N VAL A 13 25.79 -26.30 35.75
CA VAL A 13 25.46 -25.39 34.64
C VAL A 13 24.42 -26.10 33.77
N GLY A 14 23.15 -25.93 34.13
CA GLY A 14 22.01 -26.29 33.30
C GLY A 14 21.96 -25.37 32.08
N GLU A 15 22.13 -25.96 30.92
CA GLU A 15 22.08 -25.35 29.60
C GLU A 15 20.77 -24.55 29.44
N ARG A 16 20.88 -23.22 29.32
CA ARG A 16 19.77 -22.38 28.87
C ARG A 16 19.64 -22.58 27.37
N GLU A 17 18.88 -23.59 26.98
CA GLU A 17 18.39 -23.71 25.61
C GLU A 17 17.64 -22.42 25.26
N SER A 18 18.24 -21.65 24.37
CA SER A 18 17.64 -20.48 23.76
C SER A 18 16.40 -20.90 22.98
N GLU A 19 15.22 -20.50 23.43
CA GLU A 19 13.96 -20.53 22.67
C GLU A 19 14.09 -19.65 21.41
N SER A 20 14.81 -20.12 20.41
CA SER A 20 14.98 -19.44 19.10
C SER A 20 14.01 -19.94 18.03
N GLU A 21 13.08 -20.85 18.36
CA GLU A 21 12.17 -21.44 17.38
C GLU A 21 10.72 -21.48 17.84
N GLN A 22 10.11 -20.31 18.08
CA GLN A 22 8.67 -20.20 17.88
C GLN A 22 8.40 -19.74 16.44
N PRO A 23 7.76 -20.57 15.59
CA PRO A 23 7.30 -20.08 14.30
C PRO A 23 6.34 -18.92 14.54
N ARG A 24 6.59 -17.78 13.87
CA ARG A 24 5.67 -16.64 13.90
C ARG A 24 4.36 -17.05 13.23
N VAL A 25 3.44 -17.63 13.99
CA VAL A 25 2.09 -17.91 13.52
C VAL A 25 1.43 -16.55 13.24
N PRO A 26 0.97 -16.26 12.02
CA PRO A 26 0.25 -15.02 11.76
C PRO A 26 -1.05 -15.01 12.60
N HIS A 27 -1.07 -14.25 13.69
CA HIS A 27 -2.18 -14.24 14.65
C HIS A 27 -3.33 -13.31 14.20
N TYR A 28 -3.90 -13.55 13.03
CA TYR A 28 -5.22 -13.00 12.67
C TYR A 28 -5.93 -13.96 11.73
N PRO A 29 -7.25 -14.19 11.86
CA PRO A 29 -8.00 -14.76 10.76
C PRO A 29 -7.83 -13.81 9.58
N ARG A 30 -7.14 -14.26 8.51
CA ARG A 30 -7.31 -13.65 7.19
C ARG A 30 -8.81 -13.68 6.97
N THR A 31 -9.48 -12.54 7.06
CA THR A 31 -10.91 -12.47 6.72
C THR A 31 -11.00 -13.02 5.32
N GLN A 32 -11.50 -14.26 5.20
CA GLN A 32 -11.54 -14.99 3.95
C GLN A 32 -12.53 -14.25 3.06
N ARG A 33 -12.02 -13.33 2.24
CA ARG A 33 -12.78 -12.87 1.10
C ARG A 33 -12.85 -14.07 0.17
N PRO A 34 -14.03 -14.54 -0.27
CA PRO A 34 -14.10 -15.47 -1.38
C PRO A 34 -13.58 -14.72 -2.62
N VAL A 35 -12.28 -14.87 -2.88
CA VAL A 35 -11.66 -14.39 -4.11
C VAL A 35 -11.76 -15.55 -5.09
N PRO A 36 -12.31 -15.33 -6.31
CA PRO A 36 -12.25 -16.34 -7.36
C PRO A 36 -10.82 -16.83 -7.53
N GLU A 37 -10.61 -18.14 -7.66
CA GLU A 37 -9.29 -18.80 -7.65
C GLU A 37 -8.30 -18.14 -8.64
N GLU A 38 -8.81 -17.73 -9.80
CA GLU A 38 -8.08 -17.02 -10.85
C GLU A 38 -7.44 -15.70 -10.42
N LYS A 39 -8.00 -15.03 -9.40
CA LYS A 39 -7.58 -13.72 -8.88
C LYS A 39 -6.89 -13.81 -7.52
N ALA A 40 -6.84 -15.00 -6.91
CA ALA A 40 -6.26 -15.22 -5.59
C ALA A 40 -4.73 -15.08 -5.58
N ALA A 41 -4.06 -15.40 -6.69
CA ALA A 41 -2.60 -15.36 -6.81
C ALA A 41 -1.98 -13.96 -6.65
N GLY A 42 -2.75 -12.89 -6.91
CA GLY A 42 -2.33 -11.50 -6.71
C GLY A 42 -2.83 -10.87 -5.41
N ASP A 43 -3.57 -11.60 -4.59
CA ASP A 43 -4.20 -11.05 -3.39
C ASP A 43 -3.18 -10.95 -2.24
N THR A 44 -2.80 -9.72 -1.92
CA THR A 44 -1.90 -9.40 -0.79
C THR A 44 -2.59 -9.49 0.57
N GLY A 45 -3.82 -10.04 0.62
CA GLY A 45 -4.46 -10.59 1.83
C GLY A 45 -4.79 -9.59 2.93
N THR A 46 -4.50 -8.31 2.72
CA THR A 46 -4.64 -7.23 3.71
C THR A 46 -5.50 -6.07 3.19
N ARG A 47 -6.38 -6.36 2.22
CA ARG A 47 -7.35 -5.37 1.72
C ARG A 47 -8.74 -5.74 2.19
N TYR A 48 -9.29 -4.92 3.10
CA TYR A 48 -10.71 -4.99 3.45
C TYR A 48 -11.55 -4.77 2.19
N SER A 49 -12.61 -5.59 2.05
CA SER A 49 -13.54 -5.44 0.95
C SER A 49 -14.18 -4.05 0.97
N LYS A 50 -14.70 -3.59 -0.18
CA LYS A 50 -15.49 -2.33 -0.20
C LYS A 50 -16.63 -2.41 0.82
N ALA A 51 -17.33 -3.54 0.90
CA ALA A 51 -18.40 -3.78 1.86
C ALA A 51 -17.94 -3.63 3.31
N GLN A 52 -16.81 -4.23 3.72
CA GLN A 52 -16.29 -4.11 5.09
C GLN A 52 -15.93 -2.66 5.43
N ARG A 53 -15.37 -1.92 4.46
CA ARG A 53 -15.06 -0.49 4.65
C ARG A 53 -16.33 0.36 4.77
N VAL A 54 -17.34 0.10 3.94
CA VAL A 54 -18.66 0.74 4.06
C VAL A 54 -19.25 0.47 5.45
N GLN A 55 -19.31 -0.80 5.86
CA GLN A 55 -19.81 -1.20 7.19
C GLN A 55 -19.04 -0.50 8.32
N THR A 56 -17.71 -0.44 8.22
CA THR A 56 -16.85 0.28 9.17
C THR A 56 -17.26 1.76 9.25
N LEU A 57 -17.40 2.44 8.11
CA LEU A 57 -17.80 3.85 8.07
C LEU A 57 -19.20 4.05 8.64
N THR A 58 -20.16 3.20 8.29
CA THR A 58 -21.52 3.26 8.81
C THR A 58 -21.53 3.16 10.33
N LEU A 59 -20.88 2.14 10.90
CA LEU A 59 -20.86 1.92 12.35
C LEU A 59 -20.19 3.09 13.09
N LEU A 60 -19.05 3.58 12.60
CA LEU A 60 -18.38 4.74 13.20
C LEU A 60 -19.23 6.01 13.10
N SER A 61 -19.97 6.18 12.00
CA SER A 61 -20.85 7.35 11.79
C SER A 61 -22.09 7.30 12.69
N LEU A 62 -22.54 6.10 13.05
CA LEU A 62 -23.59 5.88 14.06
C LEU A 62 -23.08 6.03 15.51
N GLY A 63 -21.82 6.41 15.71
CA GLY A 63 -21.25 6.67 17.03
C GLY A 63 -20.61 5.47 17.72
N TRP A 64 -20.43 4.35 17.01
CA TRP A 64 -19.74 3.19 17.60
C TRP A 64 -18.26 3.49 17.83
N THR A 65 -17.71 2.92 18.89
CA THR A 65 -16.27 3.01 19.15
C THR A 65 -15.50 2.06 18.21
N PRO A 66 -14.26 2.39 17.82
CA PRO A 66 -13.45 1.50 16.98
C PRO A 66 -13.25 0.10 17.54
N ARG A 67 -13.30 -0.07 18.88
CA ARG A 67 -13.21 -1.38 19.54
C ARG A 67 -14.47 -2.22 19.33
N GLN A 68 -15.65 -1.60 19.43
CA GLN A 68 -16.91 -2.29 19.12
C GLN A 68 -16.99 -2.70 17.65
N VAL A 69 -16.42 -1.90 16.74
CA VAL A 69 -16.32 -2.24 15.31
C VAL A 69 -15.41 -3.46 15.11
N GLU A 70 -14.29 -3.51 15.82
CA GLU A 70 -13.38 -4.66 15.80
C GLU A 70 -14.07 -5.94 16.26
N ASP A 71 -14.76 -5.88 17.40
CA ASP A 71 -15.48 -7.03 17.97
C ASP A 71 -16.62 -7.51 17.03
N MET A 72 -17.26 -6.60 16.29
CA MET A 72 -18.42 -6.91 15.45
C MET A 72 -18.05 -7.46 14.06
N ILE A 73 -17.12 -6.80 13.35
CA ILE A 73 -16.81 -7.10 11.94
C ILE A 73 -15.37 -7.56 11.70
N ASN A 74 -14.60 -7.80 12.77
CA ASN A 74 -13.20 -8.23 12.72
C ASN A 74 -12.30 -7.28 11.92
N VAL A 75 -12.58 -5.98 11.98
CA VAL A 75 -11.70 -4.93 11.47
C VAL A 75 -10.97 -4.31 12.67
N PRO A 76 -9.66 -4.54 12.84
CA PRO A 76 -8.87 -4.01 13.93
C PRO A 76 -9.10 -2.52 14.14
N ALA A 77 -9.25 -2.07 15.39
CA ALA A 77 -9.51 -0.68 15.73
C ALA A 77 -8.54 0.33 15.07
N PRO A 78 -7.22 0.06 14.96
CA PRO A 78 -6.31 0.93 14.22
C PRO A 78 -6.66 1.07 12.73
N GLN A 79 -7.12 -0.02 12.10
CA GLN A 79 -7.52 -0.02 10.69
C GLN A 79 -8.87 0.68 10.50
N ALA A 80 -9.83 0.48 11.41
CA ALA A 80 -11.09 1.21 11.39
C ALA A 80 -10.87 2.74 11.44
N ARG A 81 -9.98 3.22 12.32
CA ARG A 81 -9.56 4.63 12.37
C ARG A 81 -8.93 5.10 11.06
N ARG A 82 -8.06 4.29 10.45
CA ARG A 82 -7.40 4.61 9.19
C ARG A 82 -8.39 4.70 8.02
N ILE A 83 -9.36 3.79 7.96
CA ILE A 83 -10.44 3.81 6.96
C ILE A 83 -11.24 5.12 7.10
N PHE A 84 -11.66 5.43 8.32
CA PHE A 84 -12.43 6.66 8.59
C PHE A 84 -11.65 7.93 8.26
N ARG A 85 -10.35 7.99 8.61
CA ARG A 85 -9.49 9.12 8.27
C ARG A 85 -9.37 9.31 6.76
N LYS A 86 -9.15 8.24 6.00
CA LYS A 86 -9.10 8.30 4.53
C LYS A 86 -10.40 8.78 3.90
N ALA A 87 -11.54 8.33 4.42
CA ALA A 87 -12.83 8.81 3.94
C ALA A 87 -12.98 10.32 4.21
N LYS A 88 -12.59 10.80 5.39
CA LYS A 88 -12.56 12.24 5.72
C LYS A 88 -11.63 13.04 4.81
N GLU A 89 -10.43 12.53 4.52
CA GLU A 89 -9.50 13.14 3.57
C GLU A 89 -10.11 13.30 2.16
N ARG A 90 -11.12 12.50 1.82
CA ARG A 90 -11.87 12.55 0.56
C ARG A 90 -13.18 13.34 0.64
N GLY A 91 -13.47 13.98 1.77
CA GLY A 91 -14.67 14.81 1.96
C GLY A 91 -15.86 14.12 2.64
N TYR A 92 -15.71 12.91 3.17
CA TYR A 92 -16.78 12.26 3.93
C TYR A 92 -17.02 12.95 5.28
N CYS A 93 -18.21 13.53 5.46
CA CYS A 93 -18.62 14.26 6.66
C CYS A 93 -19.94 13.70 7.23
N PRO A 94 -19.90 12.71 8.16
CA PRO A 94 -21.11 12.04 8.66
C PRO A 94 -22.05 12.92 9.50
N HIS A 95 -21.62 14.11 9.92
CA HIS A 95 -22.47 15.06 10.63
C HIS A 95 -23.40 15.84 9.70
N GLU A 96 -23.00 15.99 8.43
CA GLU A 96 -23.75 16.73 7.41
C GLU A 96 -24.54 15.77 6.53
N ASP A 97 -23.88 14.71 6.04
CA ASP A 97 -24.48 13.67 5.23
C ASP A 97 -23.91 12.28 5.61
N LEU A 98 -24.80 11.36 5.95
CA LEU A 98 -24.47 9.98 6.29
C LEU A 98 -24.28 9.09 5.05
N ARG A 99 -24.58 9.59 3.85
CA ARG A 99 -24.45 8.84 2.61
C ARG A 99 -22.98 8.54 2.32
N ILE A 100 -22.68 7.25 2.20
CA ILE A 100 -21.34 6.78 1.81
C ILE A 100 -21.33 6.59 0.29
N LEU A 101 -20.52 7.39 -0.41
CA LEU A 101 -20.24 7.24 -1.82
C LEU A 101 -19.10 6.23 -2.04
N ASP A 102 -19.08 5.60 -3.21
CA ASP A 102 -18.03 4.64 -3.58
C ASP A 102 -16.64 5.29 -3.49
N ASP A 103 -16.49 6.54 -3.95
CA ASP A 103 -15.24 7.30 -3.97
C ASP A 103 -14.57 7.39 -2.59
N TYR A 104 -15.33 7.43 -1.50
CA TYR A 104 -14.79 7.47 -0.14
C TYR A 104 -14.17 6.15 0.29
N VAL A 105 -14.57 5.07 -0.36
CA VAL A 105 -14.21 3.69 -0.01
C VAL A 105 -13.21 3.09 -0.98
N GLU A 106 -13.14 3.55 -2.23
CA GLU A 106 -12.27 2.98 -3.25
C GLU A 106 -10.78 3.00 -2.87
N ASP A 107 -10.00 2.09 -3.44
CA ASP A 107 -8.55 2.16 -3.27
C ASP A 107 -7.96 3.27 -4.14
N GLY A 108 -6.99 4.00 -3.61
CA GLY A 108 -6.22 4.93 -4.42
C GLY A 108 -5.44 4.21 -5.50
N ILE A 109 -5.20 4.89 -6.62
CA ILE A 109 -4.37 4.38 -7.72
C ILE A 109 -2.96 4.13 -7.19
N ILE A 110 -2.47 2.90 -7.34
CA ILE A 110 -1.09 2.57 -7.02
C ILE A 110 -0.24 3.04 -8.20
N THR A 111 0.43 4.18 -8.06
CA THR A 111 1.26 4.77 -9.13
C THR A 111 2.57 4.02 -9.38
N GLY A 112 2.75 2.85 -8.74
CA GLY A 112 3.94 2.00 -8.88
C GLY A 112 5.21 2.68 -8.38
N ARG A 113 6.33 1.95 -8.49
CA ARG A 113 7.65 2.57 -8.29
C ARG A 113 7.97 3.41 -9.53
N PRO A 114 8.34 4.69 -9.39
CA PRO A 114 8.82 5.46 -10.53
C PRO A 114 10.02 4.74 -11.15
N LYS A 115 9.96 4.49 -12.46
CA LYS A 115 11.07 3.85 -13.18
C LYS A 115 12.26 4.81 -13.17
N LYS A 116 13.45 4.29 -12.90
CA LYS A 116 14.70 5.06 -12.98
C LYS A 116 14.99 5.38 -14.45
N THR A 117 14.41 6.45 -14.98
CA THR A 117 15.06 7.19 -16.05
C THR A 117 16.19 7.99 -15.42
N THR A 118 17.36 8.02 -16.07
CA THR A 118 18.52 8.81 -15.62
C THR A 118 18.21 10.32 -15.58
N GLN A 119 17.14 10.73 -16.26
CA GLN A 119 16.63 12.10 -16.32
C GLN A 119 15.33 12.18 -15.51
N THR A 120 15.12 13.30 -14.82
CA THR A 120 13.84 13.54 -14.15
C THR A 120 12.72 13.61 -15.20
N PRO A 121 11.49 13.16 -14.92
CA PRO A 121 10.39 13.20 -15.90
C PRO A 121 10.20 14.61 -16.51
N SER A 122 10.36 15.65 -15.69
CA SER A 122 10.28 17.05 -16.11
C SER A 122 11.39 17.47 -17.09
N GLU A 123 12.60 16.93 -16.97
CA GLU A 123 13.71 17.24 -17.89
C GLU A 123 13.50 16.61 -19.26
N VAL A 124 12.97 15.37 -19.28
CA VAL A 124 12.62 14.68 -20.53
C VAL A 124 11.51 15.44 -21.24
N GLU A 125 10.46 15.84 -20.52
CA GLU A 125 9.34 16.60 -21.06
C GLU A 125 9.81 17.95 -21.63
N GLN A 126 10.66 18.69 -20.91
CA GLN A 126 11.21 19.95 -21.40
C GLN A 126 12.06 19.75 -22.66
N ARG A 127 12.90 18.71 -22.71
CA ARG A 127 13.69 18.39 -23.92
C ARG A 127 12.81 18.01 -25.11
N LEU A 128 11.73 17.25 -24.88
CA LEU A 128 10.77 16.90 -25.94
C LEU A 128 10.05 18.15 -26.46
N VAL A 129 9.62 19.05 -25.56
CA VAL A 129 9.00 20.33 -25.94
C VAL A 129 9.99 21.21 -26.72
N ASP A 130 11.25 21.32 -26.26
CA ASP A 130 12.28 22.09 -26.96
C ASP A 130 12.57 21.55 -28.36
N LEU A 131 12.58 20.22 -28.52
CA LEU A 131 12.75 19.58 -29.82
C LEU A 131 11.56 19.85 -30.75
N ALA A 132 10.34 19.78 -30.21
CA ALA A 132 9.12 20.12 -30.96
C ALA A 132 9.09 21.61 -31.38
N VAL A 133 9.48 22.52 -30.48
CA VAL A 133 9.51 23.98 -30.75
C VAL A 133 10.61 24.35 -31.74
N LYS A 134 11.78 23.71 -31.66
CA LYS A 134 12.87 23.92 -32.62
C LYS A 134 12.54 23.36 -34.00
N ASP A 135 11.65 22.38 -34.06
CA ASP A 135 11.22 21.79 -35.31
C ASP A 135 10.21 22.67 -36.06
N ARG A 136 10.73 23.60 -36.85
CA ARG A 136 9.92 24.50 -37.69
C ARG A 136 9.42 23.83 -38.97
N SER A 137 9.64 22.52 -39.15
CA SER A 137 9.44 21.86 -40.46
C SER A 137 7.97 21.57 -40.80
N GLY A 138 7.03 21.77 -39.87
CA GLY A 138 5.59 21.57 -40.09
C GLY A 138 5.18 20.14 -40.47
N ARG A 139 6.14 19.21 -40.50
CA ARG A 139 5.97 17.80 -40.81
C ARG A 139 6.15 17.02 -39.53
N GLU A 140 5.19 16.17 -39.22
CA GLU A 140 5.28 15.24 -38.10
C GLU A 140 6.54 14.37 -38.25
N LYS A 141 7.39 14.38 -37.22
CA LYS A 141 8.56 13.50 -37.16
C LYS A 141 8.15 12.15 -36.57
N PRO A 142 8.72 11.05 -37.07
CA PRO A 142 8.55 9.76 -36.42
C PRO A 142 9.16 9.80 -35.01
N SER A 143 8.55 9.08 -34.07
CA SER A 143 8.95 8.99 -32.65
C SER A 143 10.41 8.56 -32.43
N ASP A 144 11.02 7.97 -33.44
CA ASP A 144 12.39 7.46 -33.44
C ASP A 144 13.44 8.57 -33.30
N ILE A 145 13.16 9.73 -33.89
CA ILE A 145 14.07 10.89 -33.86
C ILE A 145 14.18 11.48 -32.44
N PRO A 146 13.08 11.89 -31.79
CA PRO A 146 13.16 12.39 -30.42
C PRO A 146 13.59 11.30 -29.43
N ALA A 147 13.34 10.02 -29.71
CA ALA A 147 13.82 8.90 -28.88
C ALA A 147 15.34 8.83 -28.84
N TYR A 148 15.96 8.95 -30.02
CA TYR A 148 17.40 8.99 -30.15
C TYR A 148 18.01 10.22 -29.45
N GLU A 149 17.42 11.40 -29.62
CA GLU A 149 17.95 12.66 -29.08
C GLU A 149 17.80 12.77 -27.56
N THR A 150 16.72 12.24 -26.99
CA THR A 150 16.46 12.29 -25.54
C THR A 150 17.05 11.09 -24.79
N GLY A 151 17.37 10.00 -25.49
CA GLY A 151 17.80 8.73 -24.89
C GLY A 151 16.65 7.98 -24.21
N VAL A 152 15.41 8.25 -24.63
CA VAL A 152 14.19 7.69 -24.06
C VAL A 152 13.56 6.74 -25.08
N SER A 153 12.97 5.64 -24.61
CA SER A 153 12.33 4.66 -25.50
C SER A 153 11.22 5.30 -26.32
N GLN A 154 11.13 4.95 -27.61
CA GLN A 154 10.06 5.34 -28.53
C GLN A 154 8.65 5.15 -27.92
N PHE A 155 8.46 4.05 -27.17
CA PHE A 155 7.17 3.75 -26.52
C PHE A 155 6.77 4.79 -25.47
N ILE A 156 7.74 5.41 -24.81
CA ILE A 156 7.48 6.46 -23.82
C ILE A 156 7.08 7.75 -24.54
N ILE A 157 7.74 8.08 -25.66
CA ILE A 157 7.41 9.28 -26.46
C ILE A 157 5.99 9.21 -27.02
N LEU A 158 5.62 8.08 -27.61
CA LEU A 158 4.26 7.87 -28.13
C LEU A 158 3.18 7.99 -27.03
N ARG A 159 3.52 7.64 -25.78
CA ARG A 159 2.61 7.81 -24.64
C ARG A 159 2.40 9.28 -24.25
N TYR A 160 3.41 10.12 -24.47
CA TYR A 160 3.32 11.56 -24.24
C TYR A 160 2.52 12.25 -25.35
N ASP A 161 2.71 11.86 -26.61
CA ASP A 161 1.95 12.42 -27.74
C ASP A 161 0.44 12.16 -27.61
N PHE A 162 0.04 10.96 -27.16
CA PHE A 162 -1.37 10.61 -26.94
C PHE A 162 -2.01 11.31 -25.72
N SER A 163 -1.22 11.92 -24.85
CA SER A 163 -1.74 12.63 -23.67
C SER A 163 -2.05 14.11 -23.92
N GLN A 164 -1.68 14.66 -25.08
CA GLN A 164 -1.82 16.09 -25.44
C GLN A 164 -3.00 16.36 -26.40
N THR A 165 -3.66 15.31 -26.89
CA THR A 165 -4.91 15.37 -27.70
C THR A 165 -6.14 15.17 -26.84
#